data_AF-A0AA48L3R5-F1
#
_entry.id   AF-A0AA48L3R5-F1
#
_cell.length_a   1.000
_cell.length_b   1.000
_cell.length_c   1.000
_cell.angle_alpha   90.00
_cell.angle_beta   90.00
_cell.angle_gamma   90.00
#
_symmetry.space_group_name_H-M   'P 1'
#
loop_
_entity.id
_entity.type
_entity.pdbx_description
1 polymer ?
#
loop_
_entity_poly.entity_id
_entity_poly.type
_entity_poly.pdbx_seq_one_letter_code
_entity_poly.pdbx_strand_id
1 'polypeptide(L)'
;MSYTLIAGGYRSAIARLSFDGDRLTLVSDSKTPQDPSWVEGFSPISAFATSEAEGLVMSLDVGDGVTVTSQVETHGNPAQVIVLADKSAVAVANYVGGSITLHPINVDGTLGPSKATPLPFPYAEKAPNPDRQDASHGHGIVEVAGVLRDESVMYVLGEMGHSVAAFNIPKEGTNENTPIWDSGYLPPSVPKEYTTFMDGAEIQLHPQHDVLYVSNRLELHAAEKNNLPPRAAESGDAVAIMRLSEDGRSVLGTEWVQTGCCCVRGMQVSRDGKYVAVAGQCNSTVEMYALSDDGIKWTKVASLQLDAITDFVWM
;
A
#
# COMPACT_ATOMS: atom_id res chain seq x y z
N MET A 1 4.64 5.28 25.08
CA MET A 1 5.54 4.37 24.34
C MET A 1 5.75 4.99 22.98
N SER A 2 6.94 4.87 22.40
CA SER A 2 7.21 5.35 21.04
C SER A 2 7.13 4.21 20.04
N TYR A 3 6.47 4.45 18.91
CA TYR A 3 6.47 3.60 17.73
C TYR A 3 7.70 3.91 16.87
N THR A 4 8.25 2.87 16.23
CA THR A 4 9.25 3.00 15.17
C THR A 4 8.58 2.64 13.85
N LEU A 5 8.80 3.45 12.83
CA LEU A 5 8.41 3.16 11.46
C LEU A 5 9.63 3.29 10.55
N ILE A 6 9.62 2.56 9.44
CA ILE A 6 10.43 2.94 8.27
C ILE A 6 9.49 3.34 7.13
N ALA A 7 9.95 4.27 6.30
CA ALA A 7 9.18 4.81 5.18
C ALA A 7 9.99 4.74 3.88
N GLY A 8 9.40 4.08 2.90
CA GLY A 8 9.91 3.92 1.54
C GLY A 8 9.23 4.90 0.57
N GLY A 9 9.80 5.08 -0.62
CA GLY A 9 9.31 6.09 -1.56
C GLY A 9 9.98 6.08 -2.92
N TYR A 10 9.51 6.97 -3.79
CA TYR A 10 10.17 7.32 -5.06
C TYR A 10 11.32 8.30 -4.83
N ARG A 11 12.39 7.76 -4.25
CA ARG A 11 13.55 8.50 -3.74
C ARG A 11 14.75 7.54 -3.61
N SER A 12 15.92 8.05 -3.28
CA SER A 12 17.13 7.24 -3.12
C SER A 12 17.50 6.98 -1.66
N ALA A 13 16.50 6.86 -0.79
CA ALA A 13 16.69 6.69 0.64
C ALA A 13 15.46 6.09 1.36
N ILE A 14 15.70 5.43 2.49
CA ILE A 14 14.66 4.97 3.43
C ILE A 14 14.78 5.80 4.70
N ALA A 15 13.64 6.37 5.12
CA ALA A 15 13.56 7.13 6.35
C ALA A 15 13.22 6.21 7.53
N ARG A 16 13.86 6.43 8.68
CA ARG A 16 13.44 5.88 9.97
C ARG A 16 12.76 6.95 10.78
N LEU A 17 11.55 6.67 11.23
CA LEU A 17 10.70 7.60 11.95
C LEU A 17 10.43 7.11 13.38
N SER A 18 10.30 8.05 14.30
CA SER A 18 9.81 7.80 15.65
C SER A 18 8.52 8.59 15.88
N PHE A 19 7.53 7.93 16.48
CA PHE A 19 6.25 8.54 16.82
C PHE A 19 5.89 8.25 18.28
N ASP A 20 5.67 9.28 19.09
CA ASP A 20 5.38 9.16 20.53
C ASP A 20 3.88 9.29 20.90
N GLY A 21 3.02 9.47 19.89
CA GLY A 21 1.57 9.63 20.03
C GLY A 21 1.07 11.02 19.63
N ASP A 22 1.93 12.04 19.71
CA ASP A 22 1.62 13.43 19.37
C ASP A 22 2.67 14.09 18.47
N ARG A 23 3.85 13.49 18.31
CA ARG A 23 4.91 14.02 17.47
C ARG A 23 5.56 12.93 16.62
N LEU A 24 5.67 13.22 15.33
CA LEU A 24 6.40 12.42 14.36
C LEU A 24 7.78 13.05 14.11
N THR A 25 8.85 12.27 14.27
CA THR A 25 10.23 12.74 14.14
C THR A 25 11.00 11.88 13.14
N LEU A 26 11.70 12.53 12.21
CA LEU A 26 12.71 11.88 11.38
C LEU A 26 13.95 11.57 12.22
N VAL A 27 14.25 10.28 12.41
CA VAL A 27 15.42 9.82 13.17
C VAL A 27 16.64 9.68 12.28
N SER A 28 16.47 9.09 11.10
CA SER A 28 17.52 8.96 10.10
C SER A 28 16.91 8.96 8.69
N ASP A 29 17.71 9.32 7.71
CA ASP A 29 17.38 9.19 6.29
C ASP A 29 18.56 8.55 5.56
N SER A 30 18.46 7.23 5.36
CA SER A 30 19.58 6.40 4.94
C SER A 30 19.54 6.15 3.44
N LYS A 31 20.68 6.34 2.76
CA LYS A 31 20.80 6.09 1.32
C LYS A 31 20.54 4.63 0.98
N THR A 32 19.86 4.41 -0.13
CA THR A 32 19.57 3.10 -0.72
C THR A 32 19.73 3.18 -2.25
N PRO A 33 19.72 2.02 -2.95
CA PRO A 33 19.25 1.94 -4.33
C PRO A 33 17.95 2.74 -4.56
N GLN A 34 17.73 3.14 -5.81
CA GLN A 34 16.61 4.01 -6.20
C GLN A 34 15.25 3.36 -5.95
N ASP A 35 14.28 4.19 -5.60
CA ASP A 35 12.87 3.86 -5.46
C ASP A 35 12.60 2.65 -4.56
N PRO A 36 12.93 2.71 -3.26
CA PRO A 36 12.44 1.75 -2.29
C PRO A 36 10.96 1.95 -2.03
N SER A 37 10.12 1.68 -3.04
CA SER A 37 8.73 2.09 -3.11
C SER A 37 7.80 1.28 -2.21
N TRP A 38 8.25 0.12 -1.72
CA TRP A 38 7.55 -0.74 -0.77
C TRP A 38 8.52 -1.24 0.31
N VAL A 39 8.06 -1.29 1.56
CA VAL A 39 8.81 -1.76 2.73
C VAL A 39 8.02 -2.81 3.50
N GLU A 40 8.70 -3.86 3.97
CA GLU A 40 8.04 -4.98 4.63
C GLU A 40 8.83 -5.41 5.88
N GLY A 41 8.13 -5.57 7.00
CA GLY A 41 8.74 -5.86 8.30
C GLY A 41 9.01 -7.35 8.49
N PHE A 42 10.17 -7.71 9.03
CA PHE A 42 10.50 -9.10 9.37
C PHE A 42 10.63 -9.32 10.90
N SER A 43 11.26 -8.37 11.57
CA SER A 43 11.47 -8.33 13.01
C SER A 43 11.61 -6.86 13.47
N PRO A 44 11.69 -6.57 14.78
CA PRO A 44 11.88 -5.20 15.27
C PRO A 44 13.16 -4.50 14.77
N ILE A 45 14.14 -5.26 14.27
CA ILE A 45 15.45 -4.76 13.82
C ILE A 45 15.77 -5.10 12.36
N SER A 46 14.81 -5.66 11.61
CA SER A 46 15.08 -6.09 10.24
C SER A 46 13.84 -6.01 9.36
N ALA A 47 14.04 -5.60 8.12
CA ALA A 47 12.98 -5.42 7.13
C ALA A 47 13.49 -5.80 5.74
N PHE A 48 12.58 -5.77 4.77
CA PHE A 48 12.88 -5.85 3.35
C PHE A 48 12.31 -4.63 2.63
N ALA A 49 12.87 -4.31 1.47
CA ALA A 49 12.30 -3.28 0.61
C ALA A 49 12.51 -3.63 -0.86
N THR A 50 11.64 -3.12 -1.71
CA THR A 50 11.88 -3.12 -3.16
C THR A 50 12.96 -2.09 -3.51
N SER A 51 13.46 -2.14 -4.74
CA SER A 51 14.07 -1.03 -5.45
C SER A 51 13.49 -1.09 -6.86
N GLU A 52 12.43 -0.32 -7.07
CA GLU A 52 11.56 -0.43 -8.24
C GLU A 52 12.33 -0.13 -9.53
N ALA A 53 13.06 0.99 -9.57
CA ALA A 53 13.82 1.39 -10.75
C ALA A 53 15.00 0.45 -11.09
N GLU A 54 15.60 -0.18 -10.08
CA GLU A 54 16.77 -1.05 -10.28
C GLU A 54 16.41 -2.54 -10.42
N GLY A 55 15.14 -2.91 -10.18
CA GLY A 55 14.70 -4.30 -10.30
C GLY A 55 15.22 -5.21 -9.19
N LEU A 56 15.31 -4.68 -7.96
CA LEU A 56 15.90 -5.39 -6.82
C LEU A 56 14.92 -5.56 -5.66
N VAL A 57 15.19 -6.57 -4.83
CA VAL A 57 14.69 -6.65 -3.46
C VAL A 57 15.87 -6.64 -2.50
N MET A 58 15.75 -5.89 -1.41
CA MET A 58 16.82 -5.58 -0.46
C MET A 58 16.50 -6.14 0.92
N SER A 59 17.53 -6.67 1.60
CA SER A 59 17.50 -6.90 3.04
C SER A 59 17.97 -5.66 3.78
N LEU A 60 17.28 -5.31 4.87
CA LEU A 60 17.53 -4.12 5.66
C LEU A 60 17.80 -4.49 7.13
N ASP A 61 18.86 -3.91 7.70
CA ASP A 61 19.06 -3.81 9.14
C ASP A 61 18.51 -2.47 9.65
N VAL A 62 17.76 -2.50 10.75
CA VAL A 62 17.07 -1.35 11.34
C VAL A 62 17.59 -1.12 12.75
N GLY A 63 18.60 -0.27 12.86
CA GLY A 63 19.23 0.17 14.11
C GLY A 63 18.99 1.66 14.37
N ASP A 64 20.06 2.41 14.63
CA ASP A 64 19.98 3.88 14.75
C ASP A 64 19.52 4.54 13.45
N GLY A 65 19.85 3.91 12.31
CA GLY A 65 19.24 4.15 11.01
C GLY A 65 18.98 2.87 10.24
N VAL A 66 18.76 2.98 8.93
CA VAL A 66 18.53 1.83 8.04
C VAL A 66 19.79 1.52 7.25
N THR A 67 20.19 0.25 7.17
CA THR A 67 21.34 -0.20 6.36
C THR A 67 20.91 -1.29 5.41
N VAL A 68 21.23 -1.15 4.12
CA VAL A 68 21.07 -2.23 3.13
C VAL A 68 22.17 -3.26 3.37
N THR A 69 21.79 -4.47 3.77
CA THR A 69 22.74 -5.56 4.09
C THR A 69 22.92 -6.54 2.94
N SER A 70 21.90 -6.70 2.09
CA SER A 70 21.98 -7.49 0.86
C SER A 70 20.96 -7.02 -0.16
N GLN A 71 21.18 -7.36 -1.44
CA GLN A 71 20.24 -7.10 -2.52
C GLN A 71 20.32 -8.22 -3.57
N VAL A 72 19.19 -8.57 -4.18
CA VAL A 72 19.10 -9.57 -5.25
C VAL A 72 18.15 -9.08 -6.35
N GLU A 73 18.42 -9.49 -7.58
CA GLU A 73 17.55 -9.17 -8.73
C GLU A 73 16.21 -9.90 -8.63
N THR A 74 15.12 -9.19 -8.92
CA THR A 74 13.76 -9.75 -9.00
C THR A 74 13.38 -10.16 -10.42
N HIS A 75 14.28 -9.94 -11.39
CA HIS A 75 14.06 -10.24 -12.82
C HIS A 75 12.84 -9.53 -13.43
N GLY A 76 12.53 -8.34 -12.91
CA GLY A 76 11.50 -7.41 -13.34
C GLY A 76 11.61 -6.12 -12.53
N ASN A 77 10.65 -5.20 -12.64
CA ASN A 77 10.59 -4.04 -11.74
C ASN A 77 9.54 -4.32 -10.64
N PRO A 78 9.96 -4.44 -9.38
CA PRO A 78 9.07 -4.84 -8.28
C PRO A 78 8.16 -3.69 -7.83
N ALA A 79 6.92 -4.02 -7.49
CA ALA A 79 5.95 -3.09 -6.89
C ALA A 79 5.61 -3.42 -5.44
N GLN A 80 5.76 -4.67 -5.02
CA GLN A 80 5.49 -5.10 -3.64
C GLN A 80 6.41 -6.26 -3.24
N VAL A 81 6.78 -6.31 -1.96
CA VAL A 81 7.38 -7.47 -1.31
C VAL A 81 6.58 -7.83 -0.05
N ILE A 82 6.34 -9.12 0.18
CA ILE A 82 5.78 -9.64 1.43
C ILE A 82 6.70 -10.70 2.04
N VAL A 83 6.69 -10.81 3.36
CA VAL A 83 7.32 -11.93 4.07
C VAL A 83 6.30 -13.06 4.19
N LEU A 84 6.67 -14.29 3.82
CA LEU A 84 5.81 -15.45 4.04
C LEU A 84 5.59 -15.69 5.55
N ALA A 85 4.43 -16.21 5.92
CA ALA A 85 4.00 -16.43 7.29
C ALA A 85 4.94 -17.38 8.06
N ASP A 86 5.52 -18.35 7.37
CA ASP A 86 6.52 -19.27 7.92
C ASP A 86 7.94 -18.67 8.01
N LYS A 87 8.10 -17.43 7.55
CA LYS A 87 9.35 -16.65 7.51
C LYS A 87 10.47 -17.30 6.69
N SER A 88 10.15 -18.24 5.79
CA SER A 88 11.13 -18.96 4.99
C SER A 88 11.63 -18.19 3.77
N ALA A 89 10.82 -17.26 3.26
CA ALA A 89 11.09 -16.53 2.03
C ALA A 89 10.36 -15.18 2.00
N VAL A 90 10.77 -14.32 1.08
CA VAL A 90 9.98 -13.17 0.63
C VAL A 90 9.41 -13.45 -0.77
N ALA A 91 8.16 -13.06 -0.98
CA ALA A 91 7.52 -13.08 -2.29
C ALA A 91 7.46 -11.64 -2.84
N VAL A 92 7.80 -11.48 -4.13
CA VAL A 92 7.89 -10.17 -4.77
C VAL A 92 7.01 -10.15 -6.02
N ALA A 93 6.12 -9.17 -6.12
CA ALA A 93 5.34 -8.90 -7.33
C ALA A 93 6.10 -7.93 -8.22
N ASN A 94 6.38 -8.35 -9.45
CA ASN A 94 7.00 -7.51 -10.47
C ASN A 94 5.92 -6.91 -11.38
N TYR A 95 5.80 -5.58 -11.30
CA TYR A 95 4.88 -4.80 -12.12
C TYR A 95 5.35 -4.80 -13.58
N VAL A 96 6.60 -4.37 -13.83
CA VAL A 96 7.20 -4.51 -15.16
C VAL A 96 7.78 -5.92 -15.27
N GLY A 97 7.46 -6.60 -16.36
CA GLY A 97 7.78 -8.02 -16.56
C GLY A 97 6.65 -8.96 -16.16
N GLY A 98 5.65 -8.48 -15.41
CA GLY A 98 4.43 -9.23 -15.12
C GLY A 98 4.69 -10.59 -14.51
N SER A 99 5.42 -10.64 -13.40
CA SER A 99 5.88 -11.89 -12.81
C SER A 99 5.89 -11.86 -11.29
N ILE A 100 6.10 -13.02 -10.68
CA ILE A 100 6.36 -13.16 -9.25
C ILE A 100 7.74 -13.82 -9.06
N THR A 101 8.51 -13.37 -8.08
CA THR A 101 9.69 -14.10 -7.59
C THR A 101 9.53 -14.50 -6.12
N LEU A 102 10.20 -15.59 -5.74
CA LEU A 102 10.24 -16.11 -4.38
C LEU A 102 11.69 -16.28 -3.93
N HIS A 103 12.14 -15.47 -2.99
CA HIS A 103 13.53 -15.43 -2.53
C HIS A 103 13.64 -16.04 -1.12
N PRO A 104 14.34 -17.17 -0.95
CA PRO A 104 14.57 -17.75 0.37
C PRO A 104 15.29 -16.76 1.29
N ILE A 105 14.87 -16.70 2.57
CA ILE A 105 15.55 -15.92 3.60
C ILE A 105 16.61 -16.82 4.24
N ASN A 106 17.87 -16.44 4.12
CA ASN A 106 18.99 -17.15 4.73
C ASN A 106 19.07 -16.86 6.24
N VAL A 107 19.82 -17.69 6.97
CA VAL A 107 20.01 -17.55 8.43
C VAL A 107 20.63 -16.21 8.83
N ASP A 108 21.45 -15.63 7.96
CA ASP A 108 22.08 -14.31 8.15
C ASP A 108 21.19 -13.14 7.70
N GLY A 109 19.95 -13.41 7.28
CA GLY A 109 18.98 -12.41 6.82
C GLY A 109 19.17 -11.97 5.37
N THR A 110 20.15 -12.50 4.63
CA THR A 110 20.25 -12.21 3.19
C THR A 110 19.24 -13.01 2.38
N LEU A 111 19.02 -12.58 1.14
CA LEU A 111 18.11 -13.25 0.22
C LEU A 111 18.85 -14.21 -0.72
N GLY A 112 18.25 -15.38 -0.94
CA GLY A 112 18.68 -16.34 -1.95
C GLY A 112 18.24 -15.95 -3.36
N PRO A 113 18.86 -16.54 -4.40
CA PRO A 113 18.45 -16.32 -5.79
C PRO A 113 17.05 -16.88 -6.04
N SER A 114 16.34 -16.29 -7.00
CA SER A 114 15.01 -16.75 -7.44
C SER A 114 14.93 -16.86 -8.96
N LYS A 115 13.76 -17.27 -9.46
CA LYS A 115 13.41 -17.22 -10.88
C LYS A 115 12.05 -16.53 -11.00
N ALA A 116 11.91 -15.69 -12.03
CA ALA A 116 10.62 -15.09 -12.37
C ALA A 116 9.63 -16.16 -12.82
N THR A 117 8.46 -16.18 -12.19
CA THR A 117 7.29 -16.93 -12.63
C THR A 117 6.34 -15.97 -13.34
N PRO A 118 6.18 -16.05 -14.67
CA PRO A 118 5.36 -15.10 -15.41
C PRO A 118 3.88 -15.28 -15.06
N LEU A 119 3.19 -14.15 -14.92
CA LEU A 119 1.74 -14.10 -14.76
C LEU A 119 1.06 -14.28 -16.12
N PRO A 120 -0.07 -15.00 -16.19
CA PRO A 120 -0.82 -15.12 -17.43
C PRO A 120 -1.39 -13.75 -17.83
N PHE A 121 -1.44 -13.46 -19.12
CA PHE A 121 -2.16 -12.30 -19.63
C PHE A 121 -3.67 -12.59 -19.60
N PRO A 122 -4.47 -11.83 -18.83
CA PRO A 122 -5.84 -12.23 -18.54
C PRO A 122 -6.83 -11.94 -19.69
N TYR A 123 -6.45 -11.10 -20.66
CA TYR A 123 -7.31 -10.71 -21.76
C TYR A 123 -7.08 -11.59 -22.99
N ALA A 124 -8.14 -12.24 -23.48
CA ALA A 124 -8.09 -12.98 -24.74
C ALA A 124 -8.05 -12.04 -25.97
N GLU A 125 -8.54 -10.80 -25.82
CA GLU A 125 -8.57 -9.76 -26.84
C GLU A 125 -7.87 -8.48 -26.32
N LYS A 126 -8.36 -7.29 -26.70
CA LYS A 126 -7.82 -5.99 -26.27
C LYS A 126 -8.21 -5.70 -24.81
N ALA A 127 -7.24 -5.30 -24.00
CA ALA A 127 -7.50 -4.86 -22.63
C ALA A 127 -8.38 -3.59 -22.58
N PRO A 128 -9.19 -3.40 -21.52
CA PRO A 128 -10.05 -2.21 -21.37
C PRO A 128 -9.30 -0.89 -21.44
N ASN A 129 -8.09 -0.84 -20.88
CA ASN A 129 -7.16 0.27 -21.06
C ASN A 129 -5.87 -0.21 -21.76
N PRO A 130 -5.83 -0.17 -23.11
CA PRO A 130 -4.73 -0.72 -23.88
C PRO A 130 -3.38 -0.05 -23.61
N ASP A 131 -3.37 1.22 -23.19
CA ASP A 131 -2.14 1.98 -22.94
C ASP A 131 -1.54 1.68 -21.55
N ARG A 132 -2.34 1.05 -20.65
CA ARG A 132 -1.95 0.76 -19.25
C ARG A 132 -1.98 -0.74 -18.92
N GLN A 133 -2.56 -1.56 -19.79
CA GLN A 133 -2.86 -2.98 -19.55
C GLN A 133 -2.49 -3.84 -20.77
N ASP A 134 -1.40 -3.49 -21.45
CA ASP A 134 -0.87 -4.23 -22.60
C ASP A 134 -0.17 -5.54 -22.21
N ALA A 135 0.17 -5.69 -20.93
CA ALA A 135 0.68 -6.89 -20.30
C ALA A 135 0.08 -7.09 -18.89
N SER A 136 0.43 -8.21 -18.25
CA SER A 136 0.16 -8.39 -16.83
C SER A 136 1.10 -7.53 -16.00
N HIS A 137 0.57 -6.90 -14.96
CA HIS A 137 1.33 -6.07 -14.04
C HIS A 137 1.03 -6.52 -12.61
N GLY A 138 1.95 -7.31 -12.03
CA GLY A 138 1.81 -7.75 -10.64
C GLY A 138 1.94 -6.54 -9.72
N HIS A 139 0.82 -6.10 -9.13
CA HIS A 139 0.81 -4.96 -8.21
C HIS A 139 0.84 -5.40 -6.73
N GLY A 140 0.44 -6.63 -6.44
CA GLY A 140 0.52 -7.17 -5.10
C GLY A 140 0.38 -8.69 -5.01
N ILE A 141 0.76 -9.21 -3.85
CA ILE A 141 0.71 -10.60 -3.41
C ILE A 141 0.11 -10.58 -2.00
N VAL A 142 -0.82 -11.49 -1.76
CA VAL A 142 -1.35 -11.73 -0.41
C VAL A 142 -1.20 -13.22 -0.13
N GLU A 143 -0.64 -13.54 1.03
CA GLU A 143 -0.67 -14.90 1.55
C GLU A 143 -1.93 -15.10 2.39
N VAL A 144 -2.74 -16.09 2.03
CA VAL A 144 -4.04 -16.37 2.66
C VAL A 144 -3.90 -16.70 4.15
N ALA A 145 -2.85 -17.42 4.54
CA ALA A 145 -2.62 -17.86 5.91
C ALA A 145 -2.19 -16.74 6.88
N GLY A 146 -1.87 -15.54 6.38
CA GLY A 146 -1.22 -14.48 7.17
C GLY A 146 -2.00 -13.18 7.38
N VAL A 147 -3.13 -12.97 6.68
CA VAL A 147 -3.69 -11.61 6.50
C VAL A 147 -5.21 -11.50 6.73
N LEU A 148 -5.94 -12.60 6.97
CA LEU A 148 -7.40 -12.58 6.95
C LEU A 148 -8.04 -12.97 8.29
N ARG A 149 -8.98 -12.14 8.77
CA ARG A 149 -9.84 -12.45 9.93
C ARG A 149 -10.71 -13.68 9.70
N ASP A 150 -11.16 -13.83 8.46
CA ASP A 150 -11.83 -15.00 7.91
C ASP A 150 -11.09 -15.32 6.59
N GLU A 151 -10.29 -16.39 6.60
CA GLU A 151 -9.48 -16.89 5.47
C GLU A 151 -10.30 -17.20 4.20
N SER A 152 -11.60 -16.91 4.20
CA SER A 152 -12.52 -17.10 3.08
C SER A 152 -12.78 -15.85 2.24
N VAL A 153 -12.44 -14.63 2.67
CA VAL A 153 -12.77 -13.39 1.92
C VAL A 153 -11.53 -12.56 1.60
N MET A 154 -11.39 -12.13 0.35
CA MET A 154 -10.36 -11.21 -0.14
C MET A 154 -11.00 -9.91 -0.62
N TYR A 155 -10.46 -8.76 -0.19
CA TYR A 155 -10.87 -7.44 -0.70
C TYR A 155 -9.87 -6.96 -1.75
N VAL A 156 -10.37 -6.53 -2.90
CA VAL A 156 -9.56 -6.10 -4.03
C VAL A 156 -9.91 -4.66 -4.39
N LEU A 157 -8.89 -3.81 -4.38
CA LEU A 157 -8.97 -2.43 -4.84
C LEU A 157 -8.83 -2.40 -6.36
N GLY A 158 -9.82 -1.80 -7.04
CA GLY A 158 -9.76 -1.45 -8.45
C GLY A 158 -9.19 -0.04 -8.62
N GLU A 159 -7.90 0.07 -8.93
CA GLU A 159 -7.17 1.35 -9.07
C GLU A 159 -7.93 2.29 -10.02
N MET A 160 -8.12 1.85 -11.27
CA MET A 160 -8.75 2.64 -12.32
C MET A 160 -10.27 2.44 -12.39
N GLY A 161 -10.79 1.45 -11.66
CA GLY A 161 -12.22 1.12 -11.60
C GLY A 161 -12.98 1.89 -10.53
N HIS A 162 -12.25 2.60 -9.65
CA HIS A 162 -12.82 3.43 -8.58
C HIS A 162 -13.67 2.67 -7.57
N SER A 163 -13.43 1.36 -7.45
CA SER A 163 -14.20 0.46 -6.61
C SER A 163 -13.31 -0.43 -5.74
N VAL A 164 -13.88 -0.92 -4.66
CA VAL A 164 -13.41 -2.10 -3.94
C VAL A 164 -14.44 -3.19 -4.09
N ALA A 165 -13.99 -4.42 -4.28
CA ALA A 165 -14.85 -5.59 -4.33
C ALA A 165 -14.35 -6.68 -3.38
N ALA A 166 -15.28 -7.39 -2.76
CA ALA A 166 -14.99 -8.60 -1.99
C ALA A 166 -15.21 -9.85 -2.82
N PHE A 167 -14.33 -10.82 -2.69
CA PHE A 167 -14.39 -12.11 -3.35
C PHE A 167 -14.24 -13.23 -2.32
N ASN A 168 -14.84 -14.38 -2.59
CA ASN A 168 -14.41 -15.58 -1.88
C ASN A 168 -13.00 -15.94 -2.34
N ILE A 169 -12.16 -16.39 -1.42
CA ILE A 169 -10.89 -17.01 -1.81
C ILE A 169 -11.22 -18.34 -2.50
N PRO A 170 -10.81 -18.51 -3.76
CA PRO A 170 -11.12 -19.71 -4.50
C PRO A 170 -10.45 -20.91 -3.83
N LYS A 171 -11.16 -22.04 -3.80
CA LYS A 171 -10.53 -23.33 -3.45
C LYS A 171 -9.49 -23.67 -4.51
N GLU A 172 -8.44 -24.39 -4.10
CA GLU A 172 -7.39 -24.84 -5.01
C GLU A 172 -8.00 -25.51 -6.26
N GLY A 173 -7.55 -25.09 -7.45
CA GLY A 173 -8.04 -25.59 -8.73
C GLY A 173 -9.39 -25.03 -9.19
N THR A 174 -9.97 -24.06 -8.46
CA THR A 174 -11.19 -23.36 -8.87
C THR A 174 -10.91 -21.91 -9.21
N ASN A 175 -11.73 -21.32 -10.09
CA ASN A 175 -11.74 -19.89 -10.37
C ASN A 175 -13.08 -19.33 -9.92
N GLU A 176 -13.04 -18.35 -9.02
CA GLU A 176 -14.21 -17.57 -8.61
C GLU A 176 -13.94 -16.10 -8.92
N ASN A 177 -14.73 -15.52 -9.81
CA ASN A 177 -14.56 -14.16 -10.32
C ASN A 177 -15.79 -13.28 -10.10
N THR A 178 -16.78 -13.79 -9.36
CA THR A 178 -17.99 -13.04 -9.05
C THR A 178 -17.78 -12.36 -7.69
N PRO A 179 -17.85 -11.03 -7.62
CA PRO A 179 -17.75 -10.34 -6.34
C PRO A 179 -18.96 -10.67 -5.47
N ILE A 180 -18.73 -10.86 -4.17
CA ILE A 180 -19.77 -10.92 -3.14
C ILE A 180 -20.49 -9.56 -3.09
N TRP A 181 -19.70 -8.49 -3.16
CA TRP A 181 -20.14 -7.11 -3.28
C TRP A 181 -19.06 -6.27 -3.93
N ASP A 182 -19.47 -5.13 -4.50
CA ASP A 182 -18.61 -4.05 -4.95
C ASP A 182 -19.13 -2.70 -4.45
N SER A 183 -18.23 -1.76 -4.18
CA SER A 183 -18.56 -0.43 -3.68
C SER A 183 -17.55 0.61 -4.13
N GLY A 184 -18.00 1.81 -4.48
CA GLY A 184 -17.12 2.92 -4.84
C GLY A 184 -16.43 3.52 -3.61
N TYR A 185 -15.15 3.87 -3.73
CA TYR A 185 -14.40 4.53 -2.65
C TYR A 185 -14.23 6.04 -2.85
N LEU A 186 -14.52 6.58 -4.03
CA LEU A 186 -14.37 8.02 -4.25
C LEU A 186 -15.39 8.84 -3.43
N PRO A 187 -14.98 9.98 -2.85
CA PRO A 187 -15.90 10.86 -2.13
C PRO A 187 -17.04 11.36 -3.02
N PRO A 188 -18.28 11.45 -2.51
CA PRO A 188 -19.41 11.99 -3.27
C PRO A 188 -19.26 13.48 -3.58
N SER A 189 -18.33 14.17 -2.91
CA SER A 189 -17.95 15.56 -3.20
C SER A 189 -17.16 15.71 -4.50
N VAL A 190 -16.51 14.64 -4.99
CA VAL A 190 -15.75 14.62 -6.23
C VAL A 190 -16.71 14.64 -7.43
N PRO A 191 -16.63 15.64 -8.33
CA PRO A 191 -17.48 15.66 -9.51
C PRO A 191 -17.11 14.54 -10.50
N LYS A 192 -18.10 14.03 -11.23
CA LYS A 192 -17.95 12.87 -12.12
C LYS A 192 -16.89 13.06 -13.21
N GLU A 193 -16.69 14.28 -13.68
CA GLU A 193 -15.68 14.62 -14.68
C GLU A 193 -14.23 14.51 -14.15
N TYR A 194 -14.03 14.43 -12.83
CA TYR A 194 -12.73 14.25 -12.20
C TYR A 194 -12.40 12.78 -12.01
N THR A 195 -13.41 11.94 -11.80
CA THR A 195 -13.22 10.54 -11.39
C THR A 195 -12.41 9.76 -12.41
N THR A 196 -12.53 10.06 -13.71
CA THR A 196 -11.72 9.44 -14.78
C THR A 196 -10.21 9.67 -14.64
N PHE A 197 -9.78 10.67 -13.87
CA PHE A 197 -8.37 11.04 -13.67
C PHE A 197 -7.85 10.74 -12.27
N MET A 198 -8.67 10.10 -11.44
CA MET A 198 -8.30 9.67 -10.10
C MET A 198 -8.02 8.18 -10.11
N ASP A 199 -7.15 7.75 -9.20
CA ASP A 199 -6.74 6.36 -9.05
C ASP A 199 -6.75 5.98 -7.56
N GLY A 200 -7.08 4.74 -7.24
CA GLY A 200 -6.87 4.19 -5.89
C GLY A 200 -5.42 3.77 -5.69
N ALA A 201 -5.00 3.50 -4.45
CA ALA A 201 -3.68 2.91 -4.20
C ALA A 201 -3.71 1.89 -3.07
N GLU A 202 -3.96 2.34 -1.84
CA GLU A 202 -3.80 1.53 -0.65
C GLU A 202 -5.13 1.04 -0.12
N ILE A 203 -5.10 -0.19 0.39
CA ILE A 203 -6.22 -0.86 1.03
C ILE A 203 -5.73 -1.49 2.34
N GLN A 204 -6.33 -1.12 3.46
CA GLN A 204 -5.90 -1.54 4.79
C GLN A 204 -7.10 -1.98 5.62
N LEU A 205 -7.03 -3.16 6.23
CA LEU A 205 -8.02 -3.59 7.22
C LEU A 205 -7.63 -3.10 8.61
N HIS A 206 -8.61 -2.67 9.40
CA HIS A 206 -8.37 -2.39 10.80
C HIS A 206 -8.04 -3.70 11.56
N PRO A 207 -6.99 -3.73 12.40
CA PRO A 207 -6.52 -4.98 13.03
C PRO A 207 -7.40 -5.46 14.19
N GLN A 208 -8.36 -4.67 14.68
CA GLN A 208 -9.36 -5.12 15.69
C GLN A 208 -10.84 -4.93 15.32
N HIS A 209 -11.18 -4.29 14.21
CA HIS A 209 -12.58 -3.95 13.84
C HIS A 209 -12.85 -4.27 12.37
N ASP A 210 -14.13 -4.42 12.03
CA ASP A 210 -14.59 -4.72 10.66
C ASP A 210 -14.68 -3.42 9.85
N VAL A 211 -13.52 -2.79 9.67
CA VAL A 211 -13.36 -1.50 9.00
C VAL A 211 -12.27 -1.64 7.95
N LEU A 212 -12.55 -1.15 6.76
CA LEU A 212 -11.63 -1.12 5.63
C LEU A 212 -11.33 0.33 5.25
N TYR A 213 -10.05 0.65 5.12
CA TYR A 213 -9.57 1.95 4.68
C TYR A 213 -9.06 1.85 3.25
N VAL A 214 -9.43 2.82 2.42
CA VAL A 214 -9.09 2.83 0.99
C VAL A 214 -8.62 4.22 0.60
N SER A 215 -7.38 4.35 0.13
CA SER A 215 -6.86 5.64 -0.33
C SER A 215 -7.22 5.93 -1.78
N ASN A 216 -7.45 7.20 -2.07
CA ASN A 216 -7.50 7.72 -3.43
C ASN A 216 -6.33 8.68 -3.71
N ARG A 217 -6.04 8.88 -4.99
CA ARG A 217 -4.97 9.73 -5.49
C ARG A 217 -5.49 10.72 -6.52
N LEU A 218 -4.75 11.81 -6.66
CA LEU A 218 -4.87 12.79 -7.75
C LEU A 218 -6.14 13.66 -7.68
N GLU A 219 -6.78 13.78 -6.52
CA GLU A 219 -7.98 14.60 -6.36
C GLU A 219 -7.69 16.08 -6.70
N LEU A 220 -6.57 16.59 -6.20
CA LEU A 220 -6.09 17.95 -6.50
C LEU A 220 -5.55 18.10 -7.94
N HIS A 221 -4.88 17.07 -8.44
CA HIS A 221 -4.21 17.11 -9.75
C HIS A 221 -5.17 16.89 -10.92
N ALA A 222 -6.33 16.27 -10.68
CA ALA A 222 -7.33 16.02 -11.71
C ALA A 222 -7.75 17.33 -12.41
N ALA A 223 -7.86 18.45 -11.68
CA ALA A 223 -8.15 19.74 -12.29
C ALA A 223 -6.99 20.30 -13.11
N GLU A 224 -5.81 20.40 -12.48
CA GLU A 224 -4.64 21.04 -13.07
C GLU A 224 -4.18 20.36 -14.36
N LYS A 225 -4.15 19.03 -14.37
CA LYS A 225 -3.64 18.25 -15.50
C LYS A 225 -4.62 18.13 -16.65
N ASN A 226 -5.91 18.36 -16.42
CA ASN A 226 -6.97 18.08 -17.39
C ASN A 226 -7.84 19.29 -17.72
N ASN A 227 -7.40 20.50 -17.36
CA ASN A 227 -8.09 21.76 -17.65
C ASN A 227 -9.56 21.79 -17.13
N LEU A 228 -9.79 21.19 -15.96
CA LEU A 228 -11.08 21.25 -15.26
C LEU A 228 -11.09 22.46 -14.30
N PRO A 229 -12.27 22.95 -13.88
CA PRO A 229 -12.35 24.01 -12.88
C PRO A 229 -11.56 23.66 -11.60
N PRO A 230 -10.88 24.60 -10.92
CA PRO A 230 -10.21 24.28 -9.66
C PRO A 230 -11.23 24.01 -8.55
N ARG A 231 -10.98 23.00 -7.71
CA ARG A 231 -11.79 22.73 -6.51
C ARG A 231 -11.25 23.55 -5.34
N ALA A 232 -12.07 24.49 -4.85
CA ALA A 232 -11.64 25.53 -3.91
C ALA A 232 -11.48 25.09 -2.43
N ALA A 233 -11.76 23.84 -2.07
CA ALA A 233 -12.04 23.45 -0.68
C ALA A 233 -11.16 22.33 -0.09
N GLU A 234 -10.19 21.79 -0.84
CA GLU A 234 -9.51 20.56 -0.43
C GLU A 234 -8.02 20.76 -0.22
N SER A 235 -7.52 20.25 0.92
CA SER A 235 -6.13 20.33 1.33
C SER A 235 -5.26 19.16 0.84
N GLY A 236 -5.87 18.14 0.23
CA GLY A 236 -5.25 16.86 -0.12
C GLY A 236 -6.26 15.91 -0.73
N ASP A 237 -5.93 14.62 -0.81
CA ASP A 237 -6.84 13.56 -1.21
C ASP A 237 -7.58 12.99 0.01
N ALA A 238 -8.79 12.47 -0.21
CA ALA A 238 -9.54 11.76 0.82
C ALA A 238 -9.07 10.29 1.02
N VAL A 239 -9.48 9.72 2.14
CA VAL A 239 -9.43 8.27 2.40
C VAL A 239 -10.85 7.82 2.75
N ALA A 240 -11.32 6.76 2.08
CA ALA A 240 -12.60 6.15 2.40
C ALA A 240 -12.48 5.21 3.61
N ILE A 241 -13.46 5.27 4.50
CA ILE A 241 -13.61 4.43 5.69
C ILE A 241 -14.89 3.64 5.51
N MET A 242 -14.77 2.38 5.15
CA MET A 242 -15.88 1.46 4.89
C MET A 242 -16.13 0.60 6.11
N ARG A 243 -17.31 0.73 6.73
CA ARG A 243 -17.80 -0.21 7.74
C ARG A 243 -18.28 -1.47 7.05
N LEU A 244 -17.77 -2.61 7.48
CA LEU A 244 -18.17 -3.91 6.97
C LEU A 244 -19.16 -4.58 7.94
N SER A 245 -19.93 -5.55 7.44
CA SER A 245 -20.58 -6.52 8.33
C SER A 245 -19.54 -7.37 9.06
N GLU A 246 -19.93 -7.97 10.19
CA GLU A 246 -19.05 -8.82 11.02
C GLU A 246 -18.42 -9.97 10.21
N ASP A 247 -19.13 -10.48 9.20
CA ASP A 247 -18.63 -11.52 8.28
C ASP A 247 -17.82 -10.96 7.10
N GLY A 248 -17.66 -9.64 6.98
CA GLY A 248 -16.96 -8.99 5.88
C GLY A 248 -17.69 -9.01 4.54
N ARG A 249 -18.90 -9.57 4.48
CA ARG A 249 -19.62 -9.88 3.22
C ARG A 249 -20.63 -8.82 2.81
N SER A 250 -20.59 -7.63 3.42
CA SER A 250 -21.32 -6.45 2.96
C SER A 250 -20.71 -5.15 3.51
N VAL A 251 -20.98 -4.03 2.84
CA VAL A 251 -20.64 -2.68 3.32
C VAL A 251 -21.87 -2.07 4.00
N LEU A 252 -21.74 -1.77 5.30
CA LEU A 252 -22.79 -1.14 6.11
C LEU A 252 -22.85 0.38 5.93
N GLY A 253 -21.74 0.99 5.51
CA GLY A 253 -21.69 2.41 5.17
C GLY A 253 -20.26 2.90 4.96
N THR A 254 -20.13 4.00 4.23
CA THR A 254 -18.84 4.60 3.90
C THR A 254 -18.81 6.05 4.36
N GLU A 255 -17.72 6.42 5.03
CA GLU A 255 -17.37 7.80 5.38
C GLU A 255 -16.02 8.16 4.74
N TRP A 256 -15.68 9.44 4.75
CA TRP A 256 -14.43 9.93 4.18
C TRP A 256 -13.71 10.86 5.15
N VAL A 257 -12.40 10.71 5.23
CA VAL A 257 -11.51 11.64 5.93
C VAL A 257 -10.68 12.39 4.90
N GLN A 258 -10.81 13.72 4.89
CA GLN A 258 -9.97 14.57 4.08
C GLN A 258 -8.58 14.68 4.71
N THR A 259 -7.53 14.47 3.93
CA THR A 259 -6.14 14.60 4.40
C THR A 259 -5.49 15.90 3.92
N GLY A 260 -4.29 16.19 4.41
CA GLY A 260 -3.37 17.17 3.82
C GLY A 260 -2.43 16.58 2.77
N CYS A 261 -2.51 15.27 2.52
CA CYS A 261 -1.61 14.53 1.65
C CYS A 261 -2.12 14.52 0.21
N CYS A 262 -1.22 14.68 -0.76
CA CYS A 262 -1.58 14.61 -2.18
C CYS A 262 -0.92 13.41 -2.87
N CYS A 263 -1.69 12.71 -3.69
CA CYS A 263 -1.38 11.37 -4.20
C CYS A 263 -1.14 10.40 -3.05
N VAL A 264 -2.19 10.10 -2.27
CA VAL A 264 -2.07 9.17 -1.12
C VAL A 264 -1.78 7.76 -1.59
N ARG A 265 -0.48 7.46 -1.71
CA ARG A 265 0.05 6.16 -2.10
C ARG A 265 0.61 5.38 -0.93
N GLY A 266 1.06 6.04 0.15
CA GLY A 266 1.50 5.35 1.37
C GLY A 266 0.46 5.49 2.46
N MET A 267 -0.08 4.38 2.95
CA MET A 267 -1.02 4.36 4.07
C MET A 267 -0.92 3.06 4.84
N GLN A 268 -0.78 3.13 6.17
CA GLN A 268 -0.71 1.92 6.98
C GLN A 268 -1.26 2.12 8.40
N VAL A 269 -2.09 1.20 8.84
CA VAL A 269 -2.64 1.15 10.20
C VAL A 269 -1.62 0.53 11.16
N SER A 270 -1.44 1.11 12.33
CA SER A 270 -0.60 0.55 13.39
C SER A 270 -1.13 -0.81 13.85
N ARG A 271 -0.25 -1.74 14.21
CA ARG A 271 -0.63 -3.11 14.65
C ARG A 271 -1.66 -3.14 15.79
N ASP A 272 -1.64 -2.16 16.69
CA ASP A 272 -2.58 -2.04 17.81
C ASP A 272 -3.88 -1.29 17.47
N GLY A 273 -4.07 -0.89 16.21
CA GLY A 273 -5.27 -0.23 15.70
C GLY A 273 -5.47 1.21 16.18
N LYS A 274 -4.46 1.83 16.79
CA LYS A 274 -4.64 3.18 17.38
C LYS A 274 -4.32 4.32 16.44
N TYR A 275 -3.53 4.06 15.40
CA TYR A 275 -3.02 5.10 14.53
C TYR A 275 -3.00 4.68 13.07
N VAL A 276 -3.01 5.68 12.19
CA VAL A 276 -2.75 5.50 10.75
C VAL A 276 -1.70 6.50 10.31
N ALA A 277 -0.68 6.00 9.61
CA ALA A 277 0.29 6.80 8.88
C ALA A 277 -0.21 7.01 7.46
N VAL A 278 -0.12 8.24 6.93
CA VAL A 278 -0.55 8.61 5.58
C VAL A 278 0.52 9.48 4.93
N ALA A 279 0.88 9.19 3.68
CA ALA A 279 1.86 9.95 2.90
C ALA A 279 1.26 10.50 1.61
N GLY A 280 1.52 11.77 1.35
CA GLY A 280 1.30 12.43 0.08
C GLY A 280 2.54 12.36 -0.79
N GLN A 281 2.54 11.44 -1.75
CA GLN A 281 3.65 11.27 -2.71
C GLN A 281 3.97 12.57 -3.47
N CYS A 282 2.96 13.40 -3.76
CA CYS A 282 3.08 14.57 -4.64
C CYS A 282 3.26 15.91 -3.90
N ASN A 283 3.23 15.95 -2.56
CA ASN A 283 3.30 17.21 -1.82
C ASN A 283 4.08 17.11 -0.50
N SER A 284 5.03 16.18 -0.41
CA SER A 284 6.02 16.16 0.67
C SER A 284 5.44 16.03 2.06
N THR A 285 4.25 15.45 2.20
CA THR A 285 3.51 15.49 3.47
C THR A 285 3.32 14.09 4.02
N VAL A 286 3.72 13.88 5.27
CA VAL A 286 3.37 12.70 6.06
C VAL A 286 2.52 13.15 7.24
N GLU A 287 1.40 12.47 7.47
CA GLU A 287 0.47 12.75 8.56
C GLU A 287 0.23 11.50 9.40
N MET A 288 0.08 11.70 10.71
CA MET A 288 -0.37 10.65 11.64
C MET A 288 -1.75 11.00 12.17
N TYR A 289 -2.64 10.02 12.16
CA TYR A 289 -3.99 10.13 12.67
C TYR A 289 -4.17 9.17 13.84
N ALA A 290 -4.77 9.64 14.94
CA ALA A 290 -5.30 8.79 15.99
C ALA A 290 -6.70 8.31 15.61
N LEU A 291 -6.96 7.02 15.84
CA LEU A 291 -8.24 6.37 15.59
C LEU A 291 -9.09 6.34 16.85
N SER A 292 -10.41 6.47 16.69
CA SER A 292 -11.37 6.13 17.75
C SER A 292 -11.37 4.63 18.04
N ASP A 293 -11.96 4.24 19.18
CA ASP A 293 -12.06 2.84 19.63
C ASP A 293 -12.82 1.91 18.69
N ASP A 294 -13.50 2.44 17.66
CA ASP A 294 -14.17 1.67 16.60
C ASP A 294 -13.45 1.76 15.24
N GLY A 295 -12.30 2.46 15.18
CA GLY A 295 -11.52 2.68 13.96
C GLY A 295 -12.14 3.68 12.97
N ILE A 296 -13.29 4.30 13.27
CA ILE A 296 -14.01 5.11 12.28
C ILE A 296 -13.52 6.56 12.24
N LYS A 297 -13.39 7.21 13.40
CA LYS A 297 -13.04 8.63 13.45
C LYS A 297 -11.53 8.80 13.49
N TRP A 298 -11.02 9.61 12.57
CA TRP A 298 -9.60 9.94 12.50
C TRP A 298 -9.38 11.35 13.01
N THR A 299 -8.41 11.52 13.90
CA THR A 299 -7.97 12.82 14.40
C THR A 299 -6.50 13.01 14.07
N LYS A 300 -6.15 14.00 13.25
CA LYS A 300 -4.74 14.29 12.96
C LYS A 300 -4.02 14.67 14.26
N VAL A 301 -2.94 13.97 14.57
CA VAL A 301 -2.14 14.18 15.80
C VAL A 301 -0.71 14.63 15.51
N ALA A 302 -0.15 14.29 14.36
CA ALA A 302 1.18 14.76 13.96
C ALA A 302 1.31 14.93 12.45
N SER A 303 2.36 15.64 12.03
CA SER A 303 2.78 15.70 10.63
C SER A 303 4.28 15.96 10.52
N LEU A 304 4.86 15.53 9.41
CA LEU A 304 6.26 15.73 9.04
C LEU A 304 6.33 16.06 7.55
N GLN A 305 7.31 16.88 7.16
CA GLN A 305 7.63 17.07 5.75
C GLN A 305 8.65 16.02 5.33
N LEU A 306 8.26 15.15 4.39
CA LEU A 306 9.11 14.11 3.85
C LEU A 306 8.63 13.73 2.44
N ASP A 307 9.53 13.90 1.48
CA ASP A 307 9.22 13.85 0.05
C ASP A 307 9.00 12.42 -0.45
N ALA A 308 8.05 12.28 -1.38
CA ALA A 308 7.88 11.12 -2.25
C ALA A 308 7.69 9.78 -1.53
N ILE A 309 7.20 9.78 -0.30
CA ILE A 309 6.88 8.55 0.43
C ILE A 309 5.70 7.83 -0.22
N THR A 310 5.86 6.53 -0.43
CA THR A 310 4.85 5.66 -1.07
C THR A 310 4.45 4.48 -0.20
N ASP A 311 5.18 4.19 0.88
CA ASP A 311 4.81 3.08 1.77
C ASP A 311 5.45 3.23 3.17
N PHE A 312 4.88 2.54 4.15
CA PHE A 312 5.34 2.47 5.53
C PHE A 312 5.38 1.04 6.04
N VAL A 313 6.24 0.76 7.02
CA VAL A 313 6.07 -0.37 7.92
C VAL A 313 6.31 -0.01 9.37
N TRP A 314 5.37 -0.38 10.24
CA TRP A 314 5.52 -0.35 11.71
C TRP A 314 6.40 -1.52 12.16
N MET A 315 7.49 -1.21 12.86
CA MET A 315 8.52 -2.19 13.27
C MET A 315 8.12 -2.95 14.53
#